data_AF-A0A1Y3SXZ9-F1
#
_entry.id   AF-A0A1Y3SXZ9-F1
#
_cell.length_a   1.000
_cell.length_b   1.000
_cell.length_c   1.000
_cell.angle_alpha   90.00
_cell.angle_beta   90.00
_cell.angle_gamma   90.00
#
_symmetry.space_group_name_H-M   'P 1'
#
loop_
_entity.id
_entity.type
_entity.pdbx_description
1 polymer ?
#
loop_
_entity_poly.entity_id
_entity_poly.type
_entity_poly.pdbx_seq_one_letter_code
_entity_poly.pdbx_strand_id
1 'polypeptide(L)'
;MMTFEKVLEVFNDYLNKDSVLEVVNTKRGYTVMIWDEKDEQWFGVEHCKAPELLRDALLDGYRDFLEQQLTHNRRSLTETEILDIQNRCEQLYDLCGE
;
A
#
# COMPACT_ATOMS: atom_id res chain seq x y z
N MET A 1 0.79 20.37 -3.47
CA MET A 1 -0.57 19.92 -3.05
C MET A 1 -0.71 18.52 -3.57
N MET A 2 -0.93 17.55 -2.69
CA MET A 2 -0.98 16.14 -3.07
C MET A 2 -2.17 15.88 -4.01
N THR A 3 -1.98 15.00 -4.99
CA THR A 3 -3.05 14.54 -5.90
C THR A 3 -3.10 13.02 -5.91
N PHE A 4 -4.23 12.44 -6.32
CA PHE A 4 -4.34 10.99 -6.44
C PHE A 4 -3.38 10.43 -7.49
N GLU A 5 -3.21 11.14 -8.60
CA GLU A 5 -2.31 10.75 -9.69
C GLU A 5 -0.86 10.65 -9.21
N LYS A 6 -0.40 11.62 -8.40
CA LYS A 6 0.94 11.62 -7.82
C LYS A 6 1.15 10.45 -6.87
N VAL A 7 0.16 10.15 -6.02
CA VAL A 7 0.21 8.99 -5.12
C VAL A 7 0.30 7.70 -5.93
N LEU A 8 -0.55 7.51 -6.94
CA LEU A 8 -0.51 6.33 -7.78
C LEU A 8 0.82 6.18 -8.54
N GLU A 9 1.40 7.28 -9.01
CA GLU A 9 2.72 7.30 -9.65
C GLU A 9 3.82 6.82 -8.69
N VAL A 10 3.87 7.38 -7.47
CA VAL A 10 4.89 7.04 -6.45
C VAL A 10 4.80 5.55 -6.06
N PHE A 11 3.58 5.01 -5.95
CA PHE A 11 3.37 3.61 -5.56
C PHE A 11 3.30 2.63 -6.75
N ASN A 12 3.45 3.09 -8.00
CA ASN A 12 3.24 2.26 -9.19
C ASN A 12 4.12 0.99 -9.18
N ASP A 13 5.38 1.10 -8.77
CA ASP A 13 6.30 -0.05 -8.72
C ASP A 13 5.89 -1.11 -7.70
N TYR A 14 5.25 -0.70 -6.60
CA TYR A 14 4.68 -1.60 -5.60
C TYR A 14 3.38 -2.22 -6.10
N LEU A 15 2.45 -1.40 -6.60
CA LEU A 15 1.16 -1.85 -7.10
C LEU A 15 1.27 -2.85 -8.25
N ASN A 16 2.31 -2.75 -9.08
CA ASN A 16 2.56 -3.73 -10.14
C ASN A 16 3.12 -5.08 -9.64
N LYS A 17 3.58 -5.16 -8.40
CA LYS A 17 4.17 -6.37 -7.80
C LYS A 17 3.24 -7.06 -6.81
N ASP A 18 2.41 -6.28 -6.12
CA ASP A 18 1.42 -6.80 -5.19
C ASP A 18 0.24 -7.37 -5.97
N SER A 19 -0.04 -8.66 -5.77
CA SER A 19 -1.18 -9.35 -6.40
C SER A 19 -2.43 -9.34 -5.53
N VAL A 20 -2.37 -8.77 -4.34
CA VAL A 20 -3.39 -8.86 -3.31
C VAL A 20 -4.10 -7.51 -3.12
N LEU A 21 -3.35 -6.41 -3.02
CA LEU A 21 -3.93 -5.08 -2.90
C LEU A 21 -4.25 -4.48 -4.27
N GLU A 22 -5.50 -4.06 -4.47
CA GLU A 22 -5.93 -3.31 -5.64
C GLU A 22 -6.39 -1.90 -5.29
N VAL A 23 -6.14 -0.96 -6.21
CA VAL A 23 -6.71 0.38 -6.21
C VAL A 23 -7.67 0.52 -7.38
N VAL A 24 -8.94 0.77 -7.09
CA VAL A 24 -9.97 0.94 -8.12
C VAL A 24 -10.56 2.35 -8.07
N ASN A 25 -10.79 2.94 -9.24
CA ASN A 25 -11.55 4.18 -9.35
C ASN A 25 -13.03 3.87 -9.56
N THR A 26 -13.85 4.20 -8.59
CA THR A 26 -15.30 3.96 -8.62
C THR A 26 -16.06 5.25 -8.92
N LYS A 27 -17.38 5.18 -9.12
CA LYS A 27 -18.25 6.38 -9.19
C LYS A 27 -18.23 7.22 -7.90
N ARG A 28 -17.67 6.70 -6.80
CA ARG A 28 -17.51 7.41 -5.53
C ARG A 28 -16.09 7.95 -5.33
N GLY A 29 -15.16 7.67 -6.24
CA GLY A 29 -13.74 7.99 -6.12
C GLY A 29 -12.88 6.74 -5.92
N TYR A 30 -11.62 6.95 -5.54
CA TYR A 30 -10.66 5.88 -5.31
C TYR A 30 -11.03 5.02 -4.09
N THR A 31 -10.78 3.73 -4.23
CA THR A 31 -11.03 2.71 -3.22
C THR A 31 -9.89 1.72 -3.24
N VAL A 32 -9.36 1.39 -2.06
CA VAL A 32 -8.42 0.30 -1.84
C VAL A 32 -9.20 -0.94 -1.42
N MET A 33 -8.81 -2.10 -1.92
CA MET A 33 -9.44 -3.37 -1.60
C MET A 33 -8.40 -4.49 -1.66
N ILE A 34 -8.62 -5.53 -0.86
CA ILE A 34 -7.68 -6.62 -0.67
C ILE A 34 -8.35 -7.92 -1.16
N TRP A 35 -7.66 -8.67 -2.01
CA TRP A 35 -8.13 -9.96 -2.53
C TRP A 35 -7.83 -11.09 -1.54
N ASP A 36 -8.85 -11.80 -1.10
CA ASP A 36 -8.67 -13.07 -0.38
C ASP A 36 -8.65 -14.23 -1.39
N GLU A 37 -7.46 -14.77 -1.65
CA GLU A 37 -7.26 -15.94 -2.53
C GLU A 37 -8.00 -17.19 -2.07
N LYS A 38 -8.24 -17.34 -0.75
CA LYS A 38 -8.86 -18.56 -0.22
C LYS A 38 -10.37 -18.54 -0.39
N ASP A 39 -10.98 -17.41 -0.10
CA ASP A 39 -12.43 -17.25 -0.13
C ASP A 39 -12.92 -16.63 -1.45
N GLU A 40 -12.01 -16.32 -2.38
CA GLU A 40 -12.26 -15.70 -3.69
C GLU A 40 -13.14 -14.44 -3.59
N GLN A 41 -12.85 -13.58 -2.62
CA GLN A 41 -13.64 -12.40 -2.33
C GLN A 41 -12.79 -11.18 -1.96
N TRP A 42 -13.39 -10.01 -2.15
CA TRP A 42 -12.82 -8.74 -1.73
C TRP A 42 -13.13 -8.46 -0.26
N PHE A 43 -12.12 -8.05 0.49
CA PHE A 43 -12.25 -7.54 1.86
C PHE A 43 -11.41 -6.29 2.06
N GLY A 44 -11.45 -5.72 3.27
CA GLY A 44 -10.65 -4.53 3.61
C GLY A 44 -10.97 -3.32 2.73
N VAL A 45 -12.22 -3.19 2.25
CA VAL A 45 -12.61 -2.16 1.29
C VAL A 45 -12.60 -0.79 1.97
N GLU A 46 -11.68 0.07 1.56
CA GLU A 46 -11.49 1.40 2.11
C GLU A 46 -11.73 2.48 1.03
N HIS A 47 -12.63 3.42 1.31
CA HIS A 47 -12.88 4.54 0.40
C HIS A 47 -11.99 5.74 0.72
N CYS A 48 -11.08 6.06 -0.21
CA CYS A 48 -10.10 7.14 -0.07
C CYS A 48 -10.68 8.47 -0.58
N LYS A 49 -11.25 9.27 0.33
CA LYS A 49 -11.89 10.56 0.02
C LYS A 49 -10.89 11.68 -0.35
N ALA A 50 -9.62 11.49 -0.07
CA ALA A 50 -8.55 12.44 -0.32
C ALA A 50 -7.24 11.70 -0.69
N PRO A 51 -6.32 12.33 -1.43
CA PRO A 51 -5.03 11.73 -1.81
C PRO A 51 -4.22 11.24 -0.60
N GLU A 52 -4.26 11.97 0.51
CA GLU A 52 -3.56 11.62 1.75
C GLU A 52 -4.08 10.29 2.32
N LEU A 53 -5.39 10.05 2.25
CA LEU A 53 -5.98 8.79 2.69
C LEU A 53 -5.59 7.63 1.75
N LEU A 54 -5.45 7.88 0.44
CA LEU A 54 -4.94 6.85 -0.47
C LEU A 54 -3.48 6.53 -0.16
N ARG A 55 -2.64 7.54 0.05
CA ARG A 55 -1.23 7.35 0.42
C ARG A 55 -1.11 6.53 1.70
N ASP A 56 -1.87 6.87 2.73
CA ASP A 56 -1.78 6.22 4.03
C ASP A 56 -2.19 4.74 3.91
N ALA A 57 -3.28 4.44 3.21
CA ALA A 57 -3.70 3.06 2.92
C ALA A 57 -2.65 2.28 2.11
N LEU A 58 -2.01 2.92 1.12
CA LEU A 58 -0.94 2.30 0.33
C LEU A 58 0.36 2.09 1.12
N LEU A 59 0.69 2.96 2.06
CA LEU A 59 1.83 2.78 2.96
C LEU A 59 1.62 1.59 3.90
N ASP A 60 0.41 1.44 4.43
CA ASP A 60 0.06 0.29 5.26
C ASP A 60 0.16 -1.01 4.46
N GLY A 61 -0.42 -1.06 3.26
CA GLY A 61 -0.27 -2.22 2.37
C GLY A 61 1.18 -2.49 1.97
N TYR A 62 1.96 -1.45 1.63
CA TYR A 62 3.36 -1.59 1.24
C TYR A 62 4.22 -2.15 2.38
N ARG A 63 3.99 -1.72 3.61
CA ARG A 63 4.65 -2.28 4.80
C ARG A 63 4.35 -3.77 4.94
N ASP A 64 3.07 -4.14 4.86
CA ASP A 64 2.63 -5.53 5.00
C ASP A 64 3.20 -6.41 3.88
N PHE A 65 3.23 -5.91 2.64
CA PHE A 65 3.86 -6.56 1.49
C PHE A 65 5.35 -6.81 1.71
N LEU A 66 6.12 -5.80 2.16
CA LEU A 66 7.55 -5.96 2.43
C LEU A 66 7.80 -6.95 3.58
N GLU A 67 7.00 -6.88 4.65
CA GLU A 67 7.09 -7.82 5.76
C GLU A 67 6.87 -9.26 5.29
N GLN A 68 5.84 -9.49 4.47
CA GLN A 68 5.56 -10.80 3.91
C GLN A 68 6.69 -11.29 2.98
N GLN A 69 7.28 -10.41 2.17
CA GLN A 69 8.41 -10.78 1.29
C GLN A 69 9.65 -11.20 2.07
N LEU A 70 9.96 -10.53 3.19
CA LEU A 70 11.15 -10.82 4.00
C LEU A 70 10.97 -12.02 4.94
N THR A 71 9.77 -12.19 5.49
CA THR A 71 9.51 -13.21 6.51
C THR A 71 8.82 -14.44 5.97
N HIS A 72 8.17 -14.34 4.80
CA HIS A 72 7.23 -15.31 4.27
C HIS A 72 6.14 -15.71 5.27
N ASN A 73 5.80 -14.82 6.21
CA ASN A 73 4.90 -15.07 7.35
C ASN A 73 5.35 -16.24 8.25
N ARG A 74 6.65 -16.58 8.26
CA ARG A 74 7.22 -17.70 9.04
C ARG A 74 7.96 -17.27 10.30
N ARG A 75 8.22 -15.97 10.44
CA ARG A 75 8.95 -15.38 11.56
C ARG A 75 8.58 -13.90 11.70
N SER A 76 8.94 -13.28 12.81
CA SER A 76 8.88 -11.83 12.95
C SER A 76 10.04 -11.14 12.23
N LEU A 77 9.85 -9.86 11.94
CA LEU A 77 10.92 -8.97 11.47
C LEU A 77 12.01 -8.82 12.53
N THR A 78 13.25 -8.70 12.05
CA THR A 78 14.39 -8.24 12.86
C THR A 78 14.38 -6.71 12.99
N GLU A 79 15.09 -6.17 13.98
CA GLU A 79 15.19 -4.71 14.15
C GLU A 79 15.72 -3.99 12.91
N THR A 80 16.69 -4.59 12.21
CA THR A 80 17.24 -4.04 10.96
C THR A 80 16.21 -4.00 9.84
N GLU A 81 15.39 -5.04 9.70
CA GLU A 81 14.34 -5.08 8.68
C GLU A 81 13.20 -4.10 9.00
N ILE A 82 12.84 -3.93 10.27
CA ILE A 82 11.88 -2.91 10.71
C ILE A 82 12.37 -1.52 10.28
N LEU A 83 13.63 -1.21 10.55
CA LEU A 83 14.22 0.08 10.19
C LEU A 83 14.28 0.29 8.67
N ASP A 84 14.64 -0.75 7.90
CA ASP A 84 14.65 -0.67 6.43
C ASP A 84 13.25 -0.39 5.86
N ILE A 85 12.23 -1.10 6.35
CA ILE A 85 10.83 -0.88 5.94
C ILE A 85 10.39 0.55 6.30
N GLN A 86 10.68 1.01 7.52
CA GLN A 86 10.36 2.38 7.95
C GLN A 86 10.97 3.44 7.03
N ASN A 87 12.27 3.32 6.72
CA ASN A 87 12.95 4.25 5.83
C ASN A 87 12.34 4.28 4.42
N ARG A 88 11.96 3.11 3.87
CA ARG A 88 11.31 3.05 2.55
C ARG A 88 9.91 3.67 2.57
N CYS A 89 9.14 3.43 3.62
CA CYS A 89 7.84 4.07 3.79
C CYS A 89 7.96 5.59 3.90
N GLU A 90 8.95 6.09 4.65
CA GLU A 90 9.21 7.53 4.78
C GLU A 90 9.59 8.16 3.43
N GLN A 91 10.42 7.48 2.63
CA GLN A 91 10.77 7.94 1.28
C GLN A 91 9.53 8.06 0.38
N LEU A 92 8.64 7.07 0.36
CA LEU A 92 7.41 7.13 -0.44
C LEU A 92 6.45 8.21 0.08
N TYR A 93 6.39 8.39 1.41
CA TYR A 93 5.59 9.44 2.04
C TYR A 93 6.04 10.83 1.57
N ASP A 94 7.35 11.11 1.62
CA ASP A 94 7.93 12.39 1.21
C ASP A 94 7.74 12.63 -0.29
N LEU A 95 7.97 11.62 -1.13
CA LEU A 95 7.78 11.72 -2.58
C LEU A 95 6.34 12.06 -2.98
N CYS A 96 5.34 11.68 -2.19
CA CYS A 96 3.95 12.08 -2.43
C CYS A 96 3.69 13.56 -2.13
N GLY A 97 4.51 14.17 -1.26
CA GLY A 97 4.40 15.57 -0.84
C GLY A 97 5.08 16.57 -1.79
N GLU A 98 6.03 16.10 -2.61
CA GLU A 98 6.74 16.85 -3.66
C GLU A 98 5.84 17.18 -4.87
#